data_AF-A0A1S8X5U1-F1
#
_entry.id   AF-A0A1S8X5U1-F1
#
_cell.length_a   1.000
_cell.length_b   1.000
_cell.length_c   1.000
_cell.angle_alpha   90.00
_cell.angle_beta   90.00
_cell.angle_gamma   90.00
#
_symmetry.space_group_name_H-M   'P 1'
#
loop_
_entity.id
_entity.type
_entity.pdbx_description
1 polymer ?
#
loop_
_entity_poly.entity_id
_entity_poly.type
_entity_poly.pdbx_seq_one_letter_code
_entity_poly.pdbx_strand_id
1 'polypeptide(L)'
;MKQVFASMKGDPASSIPLAGEKYMCLRSSPDCWLGRKEKKAIFVYPCRTIAVVGLSQDTESANNTSNGSDSVARLAELYMKSNY
;
A
#
# COMPACT_ATOMS: atom_id res chain seq x y z
N MET A 1 8.16 9.55 -2.46
CA MET A 1 6.74 9.80 -2.12
C MET A 1 5.97 10.62 -3.17
N LYS A 2 6.54 11.65 -3.82
CA LYS A 2 5.83 12.40 -4.88
C LYS A 2 5.25 11.50 -6.00
N GLN A 3 5.96 10.44 -6.40
CA GLN A 3 5.46 9.48 -7.39
C GLN A 3 4.22 8.73 -6.89
N VAL A 4 4.22 8.19 -5.66
CA VAL A 4 3.09 7.41 -5.10
C VAL A 4 1.78 8.21 -5.18
N PHE A 5 1.79 9.48 -4.77
CA PHE A 5 0.61 10.35 -4.86
C PHE A 5 0.26 10.75 -6.30
N ALA A 6 1.25 10.91 -7.19
CA ALA A 6 0.99 11.29 -8.58
C ALA A 6 0.27 10.18 -9.37
N SER A 7 0.65 8.93 -9.16
CA SER A 7 0.06 7.78 -9.83
C SER A 7 -1.22 7.24 -9.14
N MET A 8 -1.58 7.79 -7.98
CA MET A 8 -2.95 7.71 -7.46
C MET A 8 -3.94 8.59 -8.23
N LYS A 9 -3.46 9.56 -9.03
CA LYS A 9 -4.29 10.54 -9.75
C LYS A 9 -4.59 10.22 -11.21
N GLY A 10 -4.13 9.10 -11.78
CA GLY A 10 -4.57 8.76 -13.14
C GLY A 10 -3.87 7.61 -13.84
N ASP A 11 -2.56 7.41 -13.60
CA ASP A 11 -1.81 6.39 -14.33
C ASP A 11 -1.53 5.16 -13.47
N PRO A 12 -1.97 3.95 -13.89
CA PRO A 12 -1.64 2.72 -13.19
C PRO A 12 -0.12 2.53 -13.19
N ALA A 13 0.48 2.50 -11.99
CA ALA A 13 1.91 2.33 -11.88
C ALA A 13 2.30 0.87 -12.13
N SER A 14 3.34 0.63 -12.94
CA SER A 14 3.91 -0.72 -13.14
C SER A 14 4.76 -1.18 -11.94
N SER A 15 5.17 -0.25 -11.08
CA SER A 15 5.96 -0.53 -9.88
C SER A 15 5.77 0.52 -8.81
N ILE A 16 5.97 0.12 -7.55
CA ILE A 16 5.88 0.98 -6.37
C ILE A 16 7.29 1.11 -5.79
N PRO A 17 7.97 2.25 -5.97
CA PRO A 17 9.27 2.50 -5.32
C PRO A 17 9.07 3.01 -3.89
N LEU A 18 9.63 2.30 -2.90
CA LEU A 18 9.63 2.72 -1.49
C LEU A 18 10.94 2.31 -0.81
N ALA A 19 11.53 3.23 -0.04
CA ALA A 19 12.71 2.97 0.81
C ALA A 19 13.92 2.32 0.07
N GLY A 20 14.14 2.69 -1.19
CA GLY A 20 15.22 2.11 -2.02
C GLY A 20 14.88 0.75 -2.62
N GLU A 21 13.70 0.19 -2.31
CA GLU A 21 13.19 -1.03 -2.92
C GLU A 21 12.14 -0.72 -4.01
N LYS A 22 12.12 -1.56 -5.06
CA LYS A 22 11.11 -1.52 -6.11
C LYS A 22 10.21 -2.74 -5.99
N TYR A 23 8.93 -2.50 -5.73
CA TYR A 23 7.91 -3.55 -5.69
C TYR A 23 7.20 -3.62 -7.03
N MET A 24 6.93 -4.83 -7.52
CA MET A 24 6.05 -5.05 -8.67
C MET A 24 4.64 -4.65 -8.27
N CYS A 25 3.99 -3.79 -9.05
CA CYS A 25 2.63 -3.38 -8.76
C CYS A 25 1.65 -4.49 -9.15
N LEU A 26 0.83 -4.91 -8.20
CA LEU A 26 -0.25 -5.89 -8.42
C LEU A 26 -1.61 -5.19 -8.52
N ARG A 27 -1.79 -4.07 -7.82
CA ARG A 27 -2.99 -3.23 -7.90
C ARG A 27 -2.60 -1.77 -7.76
N SER A 28 -3.12 -0.92 -8.65
CA SER A 28 -3.01 0.54 -8.59
C SER A 28 -4.39 1.13 -8.83
N SER A 29 -5.08 1.47 -7.75
CA SER A 29 -6.37 2.19 -7.77
C SER A 29 -6.30 3.43 -6.88
N PRO A 30 -7.19 4.41 -7.06
CA PRO A 30 -7.27 5.58 -6.18
C PRO A 30 -7.41 5.21 -4.70
N ASP A 31 -8.04 4.08 -4.38
CA ASP A 31 -8.30 3.66 -3.00
C ASP A 31 -7.17 2.84 -2.38
N CYS A 32 -6.32 2.22 -3.21
CA CYS A 32 -5.36 1.24 -2.74
C CYS A 32 -4.31 0.93 -3.79
N TRP A 33 -3.08 0.82 -3.30
CA TRP A 33 -1.90 0.39 -4.01
C TRP A 33 -1.32 -0.85 -3.34
N LEU A 34 -1.12 -1.90 -4.13
CA LEU A 34 -0.58 -3.16 -3.65
C LEU A 34 0.59 -3.55 -4.52
N GLY A 35 1.71 -3.87 -3.89
CA GLY A 35 2.89 -4.35 -4.59
C GLY A 35 3.52 -5.54 -3.89
N ARG A 36 4.34 -6.29 -4.64
CA ARG A 36 5.07 -7.43 -4.14
C ARG A 36 6.52 -7.43 -4.61
N LYS A 37 7.41 -7.90 -3.76
CA LYS A 37 8.80 -8.20 -4.09
C LYS A 37 9.19 -9.48 -3.36
N GLU A 38 9.33 -10.57 -4.09
CA GLU A 38 9.62 -11.90 -3.52
C GLU A 38 8.60 -12.26 -2.41
N LYS A 39 9.09 -12.43 -1.17
CA LYS A 39 8.28 -12.70 0.02
C LYS A 39 7.77 -11.44 0.71
N LYS A 40 8.06 -10.23 0.22
CA LYS A 40 7.57 -8.97 0.80
C LYS A 40 6.36 -8.47 0.03
N ALA A 41 5.38 -7.94 0.75
CA ALA A 41 4.28 -7.16 0.16
C ALA A 41 4.28 -5.74 0.73
N ILE A 42 3.83 -4.80 -0.08
CA ILE A 42 3.60 -3.41 0.29
C ILE A 42 2.15 -3.06 0.02
N PHE A 43 1.55 -2.35 0.96
CA PHE A 43 0.18 -1.85 0.88
C PHE A 43 0.21 -0.35 1.15
N VAL A 44 -0.39 0.44 0.26
CA VAL A 44 -0.53 1.88 0.47
C VAL A 44 -1.99 2.25 0.31
N TYR A 45 -2.55 2.82 1.37
CA TYR A 45 -3.92 3.32 1.42
C TYR A 45 -3.87 4.83 1.67
N PRO A 46 -4.38 5.65 0.75
CA PRO A 46 -4.40 7.09 0.95
C PRO A 46 -5.48 7.46 1.97
N CYS A 47 -5.17 8.49 2.76
CA CYS A 47 -6.12 9.21 3.59
C CYS A 47 -6.27 10.65 3.03
N ARG A 48 -6.99 11.55 3.72
CA ARG A 48 -7.23 12.92 3.22
C ARG A 48 -5.94 13.74 3.13
N THR A 49 -5.04 13.55 4.08
CA THR A 49 -3.83 14.35 4.31
C THR A 49 -2.59 13.48 4.46
N ILE A 50 -2.76 12.22 4.85
CA ILE A 50 -1.68 11.23 4.99
C ILE A 50 -1.88 10.04 4.06
N ALA A 51 -0.94 9.10 4.06
CA ALA A 51 -1.14 7.78 3.51
C ALA A 51 -0.63 6.75 4.52
N VAL A 52 -1.37 5.68 4.71
CA VAL A 52 -0.96 4.55 5.55
C VAL A 52 -0.20 3.57 4.66
N VAL A 53 1.03 3.25 5.08
CA VAL A 53 1.89 2.30 4.38
C VAL A 53 2.13 1.10 5.28
N GLY A 54 1.77 -0.08 4.80
CA GLY A 54 2.09 -1.34 5.43
C GLY A 54 3.11 -2.13 4.64
N LEU A 55 3.96 -2.86 5.36
CA LEU A 55 4.89 -3.84 4.81
C LEU A 55 4.63 -5.17 5.50
N SER A 56 4.48 -6.24 4.73
CA SER A 56 4.47 -7.60 5.28
C SER A 56 5.57 -8.43 4.65
N GLN A 57 6.00 -9.45 5.38
CA GLN A 57 6.88 -10.49 4.86
C GLN A 57 6.20 -11.83 5.11
N ASP A 58 6.01 -12.60 4.04
CA ASP A 58 5.36 -13.90 3.98
C ASP A 58 6.31 -14.96 4.59
N THR A 59 6.58 -14.83 5.90
CA THR A 59 7.41 -15.74 6.69
C THR A 59 6.57 -16.82 7.36
N GLU A 60 5.29 -16.54 7.60
CA GLU A 60 4.34 -17.41 8.32
C GLU A 60 2.96 -17.32 7.66
N SER A 61 2.16 -18.37 7.75
CA SER A 61 0.81 -18.44 7.13
C SER A 61 -0.10 -17.28 7.55
N ALA A 62 0.10 -16.75 8.76
CA ALA A 62 -0.63 -15.62 9.31
C ALA A 62 -0.18 -14.27 8.72
N ASN A 63 1.06 -14.16 8.22
CA ASN A 63 1.68 -12.96 7.68
C ASN A 63 1.55 -12.87 6.16
N ASN A 64 0.39 -13.27 5.65
CA ASN A 64 0.12 -13.27 4.22
C ASN A 64 -0.36 -11.90 3.71
N THR A 65 -0.43 -11.79 2.38
CA THR A 65 -0.79 -10.55 1.70
C THR A 65 -2.20 -10.06 2.06
N SER A 66 -3.17 -10.96 2.21
CA SER A 66 -4.55 -10.62 2.53
C SER A 66 -4.68 -10.03 3.93
N ASN A 67 -4.12 -10.71 4.93
CA ASN A 67 -4.15 -10.25 6.32
C ASN A 67 -3.43 -8.90 6.49
N GLY A 68 -2.29 -8.74 5.81
CA GLY A 68 -1.56 -7.47 5.79
C GLY A 68 -2.39 -6.34 5.17
N SER A 69 -3.00 -6.59 4.01
CA SER A 69 -3.85 -5.62 3.33
C SER A 69 -5.04 -5.18 4.19
N ASP A 70 -5.76 -6.14 4.80
CA ASP A 70 -6.92 -5.87 5.65
C ASP A 70 -6.56 -5.06 6.89
N SER A 71 -5.42 -5.36 7.52
CA SER A 71 -4.95 -4.63 8.71
C SER A 71 -4.65 -3.17 8.38
N VAL A 72 -3.98 -2.93 7.24
CA VAL A 72 -3.63 -1.57 6.80
C VAL A 72 -4.88 -0.81 6.35
N ALA A 73 -5.81 -1.47 5.67
CA ALA A 73 -7.08 -0.89 5.25
C ALA A 73 -7.91 -0.40 6.45
N ARG A 74 -8.03 -1.23 7.51
CA ARG A 74 -8.73 -0.85 8.74
C ARG A 74 -8.10 0.35 9.44
N LEU A 75 -6.76 0.40 9.47
CA LEU A 75 -6.06 1.56 10.04
C LEU A 75 -6.29 2.83 9.21
N ALA A 76 -6.26 2.73 7.88
CA ALA A 76 -6.56 3.85 6.99
C ALA A 76 -8.02 4.33 7.16
N GLU A 77 -8.98 3.42 7.34
CA GLU A 77 -10.37 3.75 7.60
C GLU A 77 -10.53 4.53 8.92
N LEU A 78 -9.81 4.13 9.97
CA LEU A 78 -9.79 4.86 11.24
C LEU A 78 -9.24 6.28 11.07
N TYR A 79 -8.12 6.44 10.36
CA TYR A 79 -7.55 7.76 10.10
C TYR A 79 -8.48 8.64 9.27
N MET A 80 -9.14 8.08 8.25
CA MET A 80 -10.15 8.78 7.46
C MET A 80 -11.32 9.27 8.31
N LYS A 81 -11.80 8.46 9.27
CA LYS A 81 -12.85 8.86 10.24
C LYS A 81 -12.39 9.98 11.17
N SER A 82 -11.09 10.03 11.47
CA SER A 82 -10.46 11.10 12.25
C SER A 82 -10.05 12.32 11.42
N ASN A 83 -10.49 12.43 10.16
CA ASN A 83 -10.17 13.51 9.22
C ASN A 83 -8.69 13.65 8.85
N TYR A 84 -7.90 12.58 9.00
CA TYR A 84 -6.55 12.50 8.45
C TYR A 84 -6.54 12.03 7.00
#